data_AF-A0A3C0JHL7-F1
#
_entry.id   AF-A0A3C0JHL7-F1
#
_cell.length_a   1.000
_cell.length_b   1.000
_cell.length_c   1.000
_cell.angle_alpha   90.00
_cell.angle_beta   90.00
_cell.angle_gamma   90.00
#
_symmetry.space_group_name_H-M   'P 1'
#
loop_
_entity.id
_entity.type
_entity.pdbx_description
1 polymer ?
#
loop_
_entity_poly.entity_id
_entity_poly.type
_entity_poly.pdbx_seq_one_letter_code
_entity_poly.pdbx_strand_id
1 'polypeptide(L)'
;MIRYFVLILLTSQLLACASINKATKAQNHLLAARDVENISAVQQWHMLGRLSVRNANKSWLTLLEWKHGALVDNLTLSTSLGGVVAKLGYSKHGMVMVDEKGVLQRVSEEQLKAMLGYTPPLERSEE
;
A
#
# COMPACT_ATOMS: atom_id res chain seq x y z
N MET A 1 7.90 26.90 -57.73
CA MET A 1 8.74 25.79 -57.20
C MET A 1 9.07 25.96 -55.71
N ILE A 2 9.60 27.11 -55.26
CA ILE A 2 9.94 27.37 -53.85
C ILE A 2 8.80 27.14 -52.85
N ARG A 3 7.56 27.56 -53.19
CA ARG A 3 6.37 27.34 -52.33
C ARG A 3 6.08 25.87 -52.05
N TYR A 4 6.26 24.99 -53.03
CA TYR A 4 6.04 23.55 -52.86
C TYR A 4 7.15 22.91 -52.02
N PHE A 5 8.38 23.38 -52.18
CA PHE A 5 9.52 22.91 -51.39
C PHE A 5 9.37 23.26 -49.90
N VAL A 6 8.92 24.48 -49.59
CA VAL A 6 8.62 24.91 -48.21
C VAL A 6 7.47 24.09 -47.60
N LEU A 7 6.46 23.75 -48.40
CA LEU A 7 5.31 22.97 -47.93
C LEU A 7 5.69 21.50 -47.63
N ILE A 8 6.57 20.91 -48.44
CA ILE A 8 7.13 19.57 -48.19
C ILE A 8 8.00 19.57 -46.93
N LEU A 9 8.80 20.62 -46.71
CA LEU A 9 9.63 20.75 -45.52
C LEU A 9 8.82 20.95 -44.24
N LEU A 10 7.68 21.65 -44.30
CA LEU A 10 6.79 21.81 -43.14
C LEU A 10 6.07 20.49 -42.81
N THR A 11 5.61 19.77 -43.83
CA THR A 11 4.88 18.51 -43.64
C THR A 11 5.77 17.37 -43.15
N SER A 12 7.06 17.35 -43.51
CA SER A 12 8.01 16.38 -42.98
C SER A 12 8.33 16.59 -41.49
N GLN A 13 8.34 17.84 -41.01
CA GLN A 13 8.53 18.14 -39.58
C GLN A 13 7.32 17.72 -38.73
N LEU A 14 6.11 17.78 -39.28
CA LEU A 14 4.89 17.34 -38.59
C LEU A 14 4.83 15.81 -38.43
N LEU A 15 5.40 15.03 -39.35
CA LEU A 15 5.45 13.56 -39.23
C LEU A 15 6.38 13.08 -38.10
N ALA A 16 7.43 13.83 -37.77
CA ALA A 16 8.37 13.46 -36.71
C ALA A 16 7.72 13.51 -35.31
N CYS A 17 6.77 14.43 -35.09
CA CYS A 17 6.05 14.56 -33.82
C CYS A 17 4.91 13.56 -33.64
N ALA A 18 4.46 12.88 -34.70
CA ALA A 18 3.43 11.85 -34.62
C ALA A 18 3.98 10.50 -34.13
N SER A 19 5.30 10.32 -34.10
CA SER A 19 5.97 9.15 -33.53
C SER A 19 6.11 9.26 -32.01
N ILE A 20 5.01 9.60 -31.33
CA ILE A 20 4.87 9.24 -29.92
C ILE A 20 4.61 7.75 -29.95
N ASN A 21 5.68 6.97 -29.76
CA ASN A 21 5.58 5.55 -29.47
C ASN A 21 4.52 5.40 -28.39
N LYS A 22 3.41 4.75 -28.72
CA LYS A 22 2.43 4.27 -27.74
C LYS A 22 3.17 3.24 -26.92
N ALA A 23 3.94 3.69 -25.93
CA ALA A 23 4.65 2.85 -25.00
C ALA A 23 3.62 1.88 -24.43
N THR A 24 3.79 0.64 -24.83
CA THR A 24 2.76 -0.35 -24.99
C THR A 24 2.17 -0.68 -23.62
N LYS A 25 0.89 -0.40 -23.43
CA LYS A 25 0.13 -0.74 -22.20
C LYS A 25 0.38 -2.19 -21.75
N ALA A 26 0.66 -3.10 -22.69
CA ALA A 26 1.01 -4.49 -22.44
C ALA A 26 2.40 -4.70 -21.78
N GLN A 27 3.42 -3.91 -22.15
CA GLN A 27 4.76 -3.99 -21.54
C GLN A 27 4.72 -3.61 -20.06
N ASN A 28 3.93 -2.58 -19.73
CA ASN A 28 3.74 -2.11 -18.36
C ASN A 28 3.00 -3.15 -17.50
N HIS A 29 2.10 -3.93 -18.09
CA HIS A 29 1.36 -4.97 -17.38
C HIS A 29 2.24 -6.17 -17.00
N LEU A 30 3.17 -6.57 -17.88
CA LEU A 30 4.11 -7.66 -17.59
C LEU A 30 5.14 -7.26 -16.53
N LEU A 31 5.63 -6.02 -16.57
CA LEU A 31 6.52 -5.48 -15.54
C LEU A 31 5.79 -5.40 -14.19
N ALA A 32 4.56 -4.90 -14.17
CA ALA A 32 3.75 -4.85 -12.96
C ALA A 32 3.47 -6.25 -12.38
N ALA A 33 3.15 -7.24 -13.21
CA ALA A 33 2.92 -8.61 -12.75
C ALA A 33 4.18 -9.22 -12.11
N ARG A 34 5.35 -9.02 -12.74
CA ARG A 34 6.63 -9.47 -12.20
C ARG A 34 6.99 -8.74 -10.90
N ASP A 35 6.70 -7.45 -10.79
CA ASP A 35 6.95 -6.69 -9.57
C ASP A 35 6.05 -7.18 -8.42
N VAL A 36 4.78 -7.48 -8.70
CA VAL A 36 3.86 -8.09 -7.72
C VAL A 36 4.37 -9.46 -7.28
N GLU A 37 4.81 -10.32 -8.21
CA GLU A 37 5.38 -11.63 -7.89
C GLU A 37 6.62 -11.50 -6.99
N ASN A 38 7.54 -10.60 -7.35
CA ASN A 38 8.76 -10.35 -6.58
C ASN A 38 8.46 -9.83 -5.17
N ILE A 39 7.52 -8.89 -5.02
CA ILE A 39 7.12 -8.34 -3.72
C ILE A 39 6.39 -9.41 -2.90
N SER A 40 5.53 -10.21 -3.52
CA SER A 40 4.77 -11.27 -2.85
C SER A 40 5.67 -12.41 -2.36
N ALA A 41 6.81 -12.64 -3.00
CA ALA A 41 7.80 -13.62 -2.56
C ALA A 41 8.59 -13.17 -1.30
N VAL A 42 8.51 -11.88 -0.91
CA VAL A 42 9.16 -11.36 0.29
C VAL A 42 8.37 -11.79 1.53
N GLN A 43 8.82 -12.87 2.18
CA GLN A 43 8.16 -13.44 3.36
C GLN A 43 8.34 -12.62 4.64
N GLN A 44 9.23 -11.64 4.64
CA GLN A 44 9.54 -10.82 5.81
C GLN A 44 9.81 -9.39 5.38
N TRP A 45 9.06 -8.46 5.95
CA TRP A 45 9.27 -7.04 5.71
C TRP A 45 8.89 -6.23 6.93
N HIS A 46 9.41 -5.01 6.98
CA HIS A 46 9.18 -4.09 8.07
C HIS A 46 8.81 -2.73 7.50
N MET A 47 7.63 -2.24 7.85
CA MET A 47 7.11 -0.94 7.47
C MET A 47 7.07 -0.03 8.69
N LEU A 48 7.73 1.12 8.58
CA LEU A 48 7.71 2.19 9.57
C LEU A 48 7.07 3.43 8.94
N GLY A 49 6.20 4.11 9.68
CA GLY A 49 5.57 5.30 9.14
C GLY A 49 4.71 6.06 10.14
N ARG A 50 3.93 7.00 9.59
CA ARG A 50 2.90 7.71 10.32
C ARG A 50 1.56 7.38 9.70
N LEU A 51 0.62 6.96 10.53
CA LEU A 51 -0.74 6.67 10.11
C LEU A 51 -1.66 7.78 10.64
N SER A 52 -2.35 8.45 9.73
CA SER A 52 -3.40 9.41 10.05
C SER A 52 -4.74 8.77 9.75
N VAL A 53 -5.59 8.64 10.77
CA VAL A 53 -6.94 8.10 10.63
C VAL A 53 -7.93 9.23 10.81
N ARG A 54 -8.80 9.42 9.82
CA ARG A 54 -9.88 10.41 9.85
C ARG A 54 -11.17 9.80 9.32
N ASN A 55 -12.20 9.82 10.15
CA ASN A 55 -13.58 9.51 9.77
C ASN A 55 -14.53 10.53 10.42
N ALA A 56 -15.85 10.34 10.28
CA ALA A 56 -16.86 11.25 10.83
C ALA A 56 -16.79 11.42 12.36
N ASN A 57 -16.27 10.42 13.08
CA ASN A 57 -16.32 10.32 14.54
C ASN A 57 -14.96 10.45 15.22
N LYS A 58 -13.86 10.23 14.48
CA LYS A 58 -12.49 10.14 15.03
C LYS A 58 -11.48 10.76 14.06
N SER A 59 -10.55 11.52 14.62
CA SER A 59 -9.36 12.01 13.90
C SER A 59 -8.15 11.91 14.80
N TRP A 60 -7.14 11.14 14.40
CA TRP A 60 -5.94 10.93 15.21
C TRP A 60 -4.74 10.54 14.34
N LEU A 61 -3.54 10.78 14.89
CA LEU A 61 -2.26 10.52 14.24
C LEU A 61 -1.40 9.63 15.13
N THR A 62 -0.78 8.62 14.54
CA THR A 62 0.03 7.64 15.27
C THR A 62 1.29 7.29 14.48
N LEU A 63 2.32 6.83 15.19
CA LEU A 63 3.43 6.10 14.61
C LEU A 63 2.98 4.66 14.33
N LEU A 64 3.28 4.18 13.13
CA LEU A 64 2.98 2.86 12.62
C LEU A 64 4.27 2.04 12.55
N GLU A 65 4.28 0.88 13.18
CA GLU A 65 5.29 -0.15 13.01
C GLU A 65 4.62 -1.47 12.63
N TRP A 66 4.82 -1.94 11.40
CA TRP A 66 4.27 -3.21 10.92
C TRP A 66 5.40 -4.14 10.51
N LYS A 67 5.57 -5.22 11.27
CA LYS A 67 6.50 -6.32 10.99
C LYS A 67 5.73 -7.51 10.44
N HIS A 68 5.91 -7.76 9.15
CA HIS A 68 5.43 -8.97 8.51
C HIS A 68 6.44 -10.09 8.65
N GLY A 69 5.93 -11.27 8.96
CA GLY A 69 6.70 -12.50 8.94
C GLY A 69 5.88 -13.66 8.36
N ALA A 70 6.56 -14.77 8.09
CA ALA A 70 5.98 -15.92 7.39
C ALA A 70 4.72 -16.52 8.04
N LEU A 71 4.53 -16.34 9.36
CA LEU A 71 3.43 -16.92 10.11
C LEU A 71 2.54 -15.88 10.81
N VAL A 72 3.11 -14.73 11.13
CA VAL A 72 2.48 -13.72 11.98
C VAL A 72 2.89 -12.34 11.51
N ASP A 73 1.89 -11.48 11.39
CA ASP A 73 2.02 -10.04 11.24
C ASP A 73 1.90 -9.37 12.61
N ASN A 74 2.81 -8.46 12.92
CA ASN A 74 2.75 -7.65 14.13
C ASN A 74 2.61 -6.18 13.77
N LEU A 75 1.54 -5.57 14.25
CA LEU A 75 1.22 -4.17 14.03
C LEU A 75 1.22 -3.44 15.38
N THR A 76 2.10 -2.46 15.54
CA THR A 76 2.18 -1.59 16.72
C THR A 76 1.85 -0.16 16.31
N LEU A 77 0.91 0.43 17.05
CA LEU A 77 0.52 1.83 16.93
C LEU A 77 0.94 2.56 18.20
N SER A 78 1.66 3.67 18.04
CA SER A 78 2.20 4.45 19.15
C SER A 78 1.91 5.94 19.02
N THR A 79 1.81 6.66 20.13
CA THR A 79 1.73 8.11 20.15
C THR A 79 3.08 8.72 19.77
N SER A 80 3.08 10.00 19.39
CA SER A 80 4.31 10.74 19.09
C SER A 80 5.29 10.82 20.28
N LEU A 81 4.81 10.59 21.50
CA LEU A 81 5.61 10.58 22.74
C LEU A 81 6.07 9.17 23.16
N GLY A 82 5.82 8.16 22.33
CA GLY A 82 6.27 6.78 22.57
C GLY A 82 5.31 5.90 23.39
N GLY A 83 4.13 6.41 23.77
CA GLY A 83 3.09 5.59 24.40
C GLY A 83 2.48 4.62 23.40
N VAL A 84 2.32 3.35 23.75
CA VAL A 84 1.68 2.35 22.87
C VAL A 84 0.16 2.53 22.92
N VAL A 85 -0.46 2.73 21.76
CA VAL A 85 -1.92 2.82 21.58
C VAL A 85 -2.53 1.45 21.35
N ALA A 86 -1.88 0.62 20.54
CA ALA A 86 -2.33 -0.75 20.27
C ALA A 86 -1.16 -1.62 19.82
N LYS A 87 -1.23 -2.90 20.17
CA LYS A 87 -0.40 -3.97 19.57
C LYS A 87 -1.31 -5.08 19.10
N LEU A 88 -1.17 -5.43 17.82
CA LEU A 88 -2.00 -6.39 17.13
C LEU A 88 -1.10 -7.48 16.55
N GLY A 89 -1.49 -8.73 16.75
CA GLY A 89 -0.93 -9.89 16.07
C GLY A 89 -1.98 -10.46 15.12
N TYR A 90 -1.63 -10.60 13.85
CA TYR A 90 -2.48 -11.25 12.85
C TYR A 90 -1.81 -12.55 12.37
N SER A 91 -2.60 -13.61 12.24
CA SER A 91 -2.13 -14.91 11.75
C SER A 91 -3.28 -15.65 11.07
N LYS A 92 -2.97 -16.79 10.45
CA LYS A 92 -4.00 -17.72 9.92
C LYS A 92 -5.05 -18.17 10.96
N HIS A 93 -4.73 -18.07 12.25
CA HIS A 93 -5.66 -18.44 13.32
C HIS A 93 -6.54 -17.28 13.76
N GLY A 94 -6.41 -16.09 13.17
CA GLY A 94 -7.16 -14.88 13.50
C GLY A 94 -6.30 -13.80 14.16
N MET A 95 -6.97 -12.75 14.63
CA MET A 95 -6.36 -11.59 15.26
C MET A 95 -6.30 -11.70 16.77
N VAL A 96 -5.20 -11.25 17.33
CA VAL A 96 -4.99 -11.04 18.76
C VAL A 96 -4.52 -9.62 19.02
N MET A 97 -4.82 -9.11 20.20
CA MET A 97 -4.38 -7.80 20.69
C MET A 97 -3.74 -7.97 22.05
N VAL A 98 -2.72 -7.15 22.34
CA VAL A 98 -2.17 -7.03 23.68
C VAL A 98 -2.93 -5.92 24.40
N ASP A 99 -3.60 -6.25 25.50
CA ASP A 99 -4.27 -5.27 26.35
C ASP A 99 -3.28 -4.45 27.20
N GLU A 100 -3.80 -3.48 27.98
CA GLU A 100 -3.01 -2.62 28.87
C GLU A 100 -2.20 -3.41 29.92
N LYS A 101 -2.61 -4.65 30.23
CA LYS A 101 -1.96 -5.55 31.20
C LYS A 101 -0.93 -6.47 30.53
N GLY A 102 -0.75 -6.38 29.22
CA GLY A 102 0.16 -7.23 28.47
C GLY A 102 -0.43 -8.59 28.08
N VAL A 103 -1.73 -8.82 28.27
CA VAL A 103 -2.38 -10.10 27.99
C VAL A 103 -2.87 -10.12 26.55
N LEU A 104 -2.61 -11.24 25.86
CA LEU A 104 -3.12 -11.50 24.52
C LEU A 104 -4.60 -11.87 24.58
N GLN A 105 -5.44 -11.08 23.91
CA GLN A 105 -6.87 -11.32 23.76
C GLN A 105 -7.22 -11.48 22.30
N ARG A 106 -8.11 -12.41 21.97
CA ARG A 106 -8.63 -12.55 20.60
C ARG A 106 -9.59 -11.39 20.31
N VAL A 107 -9.48 -10.79 19.14
CA VAL A 107 -10.28 -9.63 18.74
C VAL A 107 -10.95 -9.89 17.40
N SER A 108 -12.23 -9.52 17.28
CA SER A 108 -12.96 -9.59 16.00
C SER A 108 -12.67 -8.37 15.12
N GLU A 109 -12.98 -8.44 13.82
CA GLU A 109 -12.80 -7.31 12.90
C GLU A 109 -13.67 -6.11 13.28
N GLU A 110 -14.87 -6.36 13.80
CA GLU A 110 -15.81 -5.32 14.25
C GLU A 110 -15.25 -4.59 15.48
N GLN A 111 -14.69 -5.34 16.43
CA GLN A 111 -14.03 -4.76 17.61
C GLN A 111 -12.81 -3.94 17.20
N LEU A 112 -12.01 -4.45 16.27
CA LEU A 112 -10.85 -3.75 15.73
C LEU A 112 -11.26 -2.45 15.03
N LYS A 113 -12.30 -2.49 14.20
CA LYS A 113 -12.87 -1.32 13.53
C LYS A 113 -13.40 -0.30 14.51
N ALA A 114 -14.10 -0.73 15.57
CA ALA A 114 -14.59 0.17 16.61
C ALA A 114 -13.43 0.90 17.31
N MET A 115 -12.34 0.19 17.58
CA MET A 115 -11.14 0.75 18.20
C MET A 115 -10.42 1.72 17.27
N LEU A 116 -9.99 1.25 16.09
CA LEU A 116 -9.15 2.00 15.15
C LEU A 116 -9.92 3.04 14.34
N GLY A 117 -11.23 2.85 14.14
CA GLY A 117 -12.04 3.69 13.25
C GLY A 117 -11.93 3.34 11.77
N TYR A 118 -11.21 2.26 11.42
CA TYR A 118 -11.12 1.70 10.07
C TYR A 118 -10.91 0.17 10.18
N THR A 119 -11.18 -0.56 9.10
CA THR A 119 -10.81 -1.98 8.98
C THR A 119 -9.47 -2.05 8.26
N PRO A 120 -8.38 -2.51 8.91
CA PRO A 120 -7.13 -2.69 8.20
C PRO A 120 -7.28 -3.78 7.12
N PRO A 121 -6.63 -3.64 5.96
CA PRO A 121 -6.68 -4.65 4.90
C PRO A 121 -5.79 -5.84 5.30
N LEU A 122 -6.32 -6.68 6.19
CA LEU A 122 -5.63 -7.85 6.73
C LEU A 122 -5.82 -9.09 5.85
N GLU A 123 -6.72 -9.02 4.88
CA GLU A 123 -6.85 -10.05 3.86
C GLU A 123 -5.64 -10.00 2.93
N ARG A 124 -4.95 -11.14 2.84
CA ARG A 124 -4.19 -11.46 1.64
C ARG A 124 -5.20 -11.49 0.50
N SER A 125 -4.92 -10.76 -0.58
CA SER A 125 -5.61 -10.98 -1.85
C SER A 125 -5.25 -12.39 -2.33
N GLU A 126 -6.01 -13.39 -1.87
CA GLU A 126 -6.04 -14.71 -2.49
C GLU A 126 -6.95 -14.58 -3.72
N GLU A 127 -6.33 -14.55 -4.89
CA GLU A 127 -6.92 -15.07 -6.13
C GLU A 127 -6.75 -16.59 -6.16
#